data_AF-A0A2Z6R4H8-F1
#
_entry.id   AF-A0A2Z6R4H8-F1
#
_cell.length_a   1.000
_cell.length_b   1.000
_cell.length_c   1.000
_cell.angle_alpha   90.00
_cell.angle_beta   90.00
_cell.angle_gamma   90.00
#
_symmetry.space_group_name_H-M   'P 1'
#
loop_
_entity.id
_entity.type
_entity.pdbx_description
1 polymer ?
#
loop_
_entity_poly.entity_id
_entity_poly.type
_entity_poly.pdbx_seq_one_letter_code
_entity_poly.pdbx_strand_id
1 'polypeptide(L)'
;MGLPISPKRKRVILPLYKQTDHTPAFYKDPFSCKSIPTAYFLKNLDEIGPQHWKNNYTSDFLLRVVRTTEIDYYCNYFLSYSNINNNEKNNVPIINCSKSNISASEAADITCHFNVMLYNYQQQLYNIIYQSQSQQQQQQQQQQQQQQQQQQQQQQQQQQNSQQQQYLQQFTPPASPPTSPTFNKQLQSSPSTSTYYFWSHTLVLATQSGFFNQLLGPINILGNRSKYSNILTIPIPYPEVFEPILHWLYHHDDDAWLDLITLENFPKFYANVSFLKLGREAYDILDAFIEEAEEMGVDIDFDGIVETY
;
A
#
# COMPACT_ATOMS: atom_id res chain seq x y z
N MET A 1 24.51 43.73 19.90
CA MET A 1 24.11 42.50 20.61
C MET A 1 22.69 42.71 21.14
N GLY A 2 21.69 42.37 20.34
CA GLY A 2 20.28 42.40 20.74
C GLY A 2 19.81 40.97 20.98
N LEU A 3 19.20 40.72 22.13
CA LEU A 3 18.72 39.41 22.58
C LEU A 3 17.65 38.83 21.63
N PRO A 4 17.62 37.51 21.40
CA PRO A 4 16.51 36.87 20.69
C PRO A 4 15.30 36.79 21.63
N ILE A 5 14.25 37.54 21.30
CA ILE A 5 12.95 37.40 21.94
C ILE A 5 12.30 36.18 21.28
N SER A 6 12.42 35.02 21.91
CA SER A 6 11.61 33.86 21.55
C SER A 6 10.14 34.21 21.82
N PRO A 7 9.23 34.12 20.83
CA PRO A 7 7.82 34.34 21.07
C PRO A 7 7.34 33.26 22.04
N LYS A 8 6.73 33.68 23.14
CA LYS A 8 6.06 32.77 24.07
C LYS A 8 4.88 32.14 23.32
N ARG A 9 5.10 30.92 22.79
CA ARG A 9 4.06 30.05 22.22
C ARG A 9 2.88 30.02 23.18
N LYS A 10 1.75 30.60 22.78
CA LYS A 10 0.50 30.48 23.52
C LYS A 10 0.03 29.04 23.33
N ARG A 11 0.00 28.24 24.39
CA ARG A 11 -0.66 26.92 24.36
C ARG A 11 -2.10 27.13 23.94
N VAL A 12 -2.44 26.71 22.72
CA VAL A 12 -3.82 26.53 22.33
C VAL A 12 -4.26 25.23 22.98
N ILE A 13 -4.88 25.31 24.15
CA ILE A 13 -5.54 24.15 24.76
C ILE A 13 -6.87 23.99 24.03
N LEU A 14 -6.85 23.23 22.93
CA LEU A 14 -8.07 22.83 22.23
C LEU A 14 -8.85 21.82 23.09
N PRO A 15 -10.19 21.85 23.04
CA PRO A 15 -11.04 21.02 23.89
C PRO A 15 -10.87 19.53 23.60
N LEU A 16 -11.05 18.70 24.63
CA LEU A 16 -11.09 17.23 24.57
C LEU A 16 -11.70 16.71 23.25
N TYR A 17 -10.96 15.82 22.57
CA TYR A 17 -11.31 15.21 21.28
C TYR A 17 -12.77 14.78 21.23
N LYS A 18 -13.52 15.39 20.31
CA LYS A 18 -14.93 15.09 20.11
C LYS A 18 -15.08 14.12 18.95
N GLN A 19 -16.19 13.37 18.96
CA GLN A 19 -16.58 12.62 17.77
C GLN A 19 -16.78 13.61 16.62
N THR A 20 -16.11 13.37 15.50
CA THR A 20 -16.42 14.06 14.25
C THR A 20 -17.74 13.51 13.70
N ASP A 21 -18.38 14.22 12.76
CA ASP A 21 -19.59 13.75 12.08
C ASP A 21 -19.39 12.40 11.36
N HIS A 22 -18.13 12.00 11.12
CA HIS A 22 -17.76 10.75 10.48
C HIS A 22 -17.29 9.68 11.49
N THR A 23 -17.14 10.02 12.76
CA THR A 23 -16.68 9.08 13.80
C THR A 23 -17.83 8.17 14.23
N PRO A 24 -17.74 6.84 14.06
CA PRO A 24 -18.80 5.93 14.46
C PRO A 24 -18.91 5.88 15.99
N ALA A 25 -20.12 5.72 16.52
CA ALA A 25 -20.34 5.69 17.97
C ALA A 25 -19.59 4.55 18.69
N PHE A 26 -19.44 3.40 18.01
CA PHE A 26 -18.78 2.21 18.53
C PHE A 26 -17.84 1.60 17.48
N TYR A 27 -16.71 1.09 17.97
CA TYR A 27 -15.78 0.24 17.23
C TYR A 27 -15.95 -1.21 17.63
N LYS A 28 -16.11 -2.14 16.67
CA LYS A 28 -16.13 -3.56 16.98
C LYS A 28 -14.75 -4.15 16.78
N ASP A 29 -14.14 -4.57 17.88
CA ASP A 29 -12.84 -5.23 17.86
C ASP A 29 -12.93 -6.56 17.09
N PRO A 30 -12.18 -6.73 16.00
CA PRO A 30 -12.16 -7.96 15.21
C PRO A 30 -11.65 -9.18 15.98
N PHE A 31 -10.79 -8.99 16.98
CA PHE A 31 -10.15 -10.09 17.69
C PHE A 31 -10.98 -10.57 18.88
N SER A 32 -11.56 -9.63 19.64
CA SER A 32 -12.41 -9.98 20.79
C SER A 32 -13.92 -9.95 20.51
N CYS A 33 -14.34 -9.51 19.32
CA CYS A 33 -15.74 -9.25 18.95
C CYS A 33 -16.48 -8.25 19.87
N LYS A 34 -15.75 -7.50 20.72
CA LYS A 34 -16.31 -6.52 21.66
C LYS A 34 -16.56 -5.17 20.98
N SER A 35 -17.64 -4.50 21.37
CA SER A 35 -17.88 -3.10 20.99
C SER A 35 -17.22 -2.16 21.98
N ILE A 36 -16.25 -1.39 21.49
CA ILE A 36 -15.53 -0.34 22.20
C ILE A 36 -16.18 1.00 21.85
N PRO A 37 -16.68 1.78 22.82
CA PRO A 37 -17.16 3.13 22.54
C PRO A 37 -16.03 3.97 21.94
N THR A 38 -16.23 4.52 20.75
CA THR A 38 -15.17 5.28 20.07
C THR A 38 -14.79 6.53 20.83
N ALA A 39 -15.75 7.18 21.49
CA ALA A 39 -15.50 8.31 22.37
C ALA A 39 -14.58 7.95 23.55
N TYR A 40 -14.63 6.71 24.05
CA TYR A 40 -13.69 6.25 25.08
C TYR A 40 -12.28 6.12 24.50
N PHE A 41 -12.14 5.55 23.30
CA PHE A 41 -10.85 5.44 22.64
C PHE A 41 -10.21 6.81 22.38
N LEU A 42 -10.96 7.74 21.75
CA LEU A 42 -10.47 9.08 21.43
C LEU A 42 -10.10 9.87 22.69
N LYS A 43 -10.88 9.74 23.77
CA LYS A 43 -10.58 10.41 25.05
C LYS A 43 -9.26 9.95 25.68
N ASN A 44 -8.84 8.72 25.42
CA ASN A 44 -7.60 8.17 25.99
C ASN A 44 -6.49 8.06 24.94
N LEU A 45 -6.68 8.66 23.75
CA LEU A 45 -5.76 8.49 22.62
C LEU A 45 -4.36 9.03 22.94
N ASP A 46 -4.25 10.12 23.68
CA ASP A 46 -2.97 10.70 24.12
C ASP A 46 -2.14 9.73 24.98
N GLU A 47 -2.80 8.84 25.73
CA GLU A 47 -2.14 7.86 26.60
C GLU A 47 -1.81 6.56 25.84
N ILE A 48 -2.73 6.08 25.01
CA ILE A 48 -2.64 4.76 24.36
C ILE A 48 -2.01 4.83 22.96
N GLY A 49 -2.22 5.93 22.24
CA GLY A 49 -1.79 6.13 20.86
C GLY A 49 -0.28 6.03 20.68
N PRO A 50 0.55 6.72 21.49
CA PRO A 50 2.00 6.60 21.40
C PRO A 50 2.52 5.16 21.57
N GLN A 51 1.83 4.32 22.33
CA GLN A 51 2.20 2.91 22.55
C GLN A 51 1.93 2.03 21.31
N HIS A 52 1.01 2.46 20.47
CA HIS A 52 0.61 1.79 19.23
C HIS A 52 1.33 2.34 17.98
N TRP A 53 2.01 3.48 18.09
CA TRP A 53 2.77 4.05 16.99
C TRP A 53 3.89 3.10 16.52
N LYS A 54 3.91 2.80 15.22
CA LYS A 54 4.87 1.87 14.58
C LYS A 54 4.95 0.48 15.23
N ASN A 55 3.92 0.08 15.99
CA ASN A 55 3.89 -1.19 16.69
C ASN A 55 3.32 -2.29 15.80
N ASN A 56 4.20 -3.19 15.32
CA ASN A 56 3.82 -4.30 14.44
C ASN A 56 3.12 -5.46 15.16
N TYR A 57 3.16 -5.51 16.49
CA TYR A 57 2.50 -6.57 17.26
C TYR A 57 1.02 -6.30 17.46
N THR A 58 0.63 -5.02 17.52
CA THR A 58 -0.75 -4.61 17.79
C THR A 58 -1.48 -4.15 16.52
N SER A 59 -0.75 -3.87 15.44
CA SER A 59 -1.32 -3.37 14.18
C SER A 59 -2.26 -4.36 13.51
N ASP A 60 -3.34 -3.84 12.93
CA ASP A 60 -4.29 -4.64 12.13
C ASP A 60 -3.69 -5.03 10.77
N PHE A 61 -2.90 -4.15 10.15
CA PHE A 61 -2.32 -4.36 8.82
C PHE A 61 -1.10 -3.46 8.57
N LEU A 62 -0.34 -3.82 7.52
CA LEU A 62 0.68 -2.98 6.93
C LEU A 62 0.04 -2.07 5.87
N LEU A 63 0.06 -0.76 6.11
CA LEU A 63 -0.42 0.23 5.19
C LEU A 63 0.67 0.57 4.16
N ARG A 64 0.42 0.26 2.89
CA ARG A 64 1.25 0.66 1.75
C ARG A 64 0.69 1.94 1.15
N VAL A 65 1.46 3.02 1.20
CA VAL A 65 1.05 4.34 0.68
C VAL A 65 1.75 4.61 -0.64
N VAL A 66 0.95 4.91 -1.66
CA VAL A 66 1.41 5.21 -3.02
C VAL A 66 0.80 6.50 -3.54
N ARG A 67 1.39 7.07 -4.59
CA ARG A 67 0.81 8.24 -5.26
C ARG A 67 -0.51 7.87 -5.92
N THR A 68 -1.46 8.81 -5.95
CA THR A 68 -2.74 8.66 -6.68
C THR A 68 -2.53 8.23 -8.12
N THR A 69 -1.52 8.77 -8.78
CA THR A 69 -1.14 8.45 -10.17
C THR A 69 -0.70 7.00 -10.38
N GLU A 70 -0.17 6.34 -9.34
CA GLU A 70 0.19 4.93 -9.40
C GLU A 70 -1.06 4.04 -9.45
N ILE A 71 -2.06 4.35 -8.61
CA ILE A 71 -3.34 3.64 -8.64
C ILE A 71 -4.04 3.87 -9.98
N ASP A 72 -4.04 5.10 -10.48
CA ASP A 72 -4.64 5.41 -11.79
C ASP A 72 -3.98 4.61 -12.91
N TYR A 73 -2.65 4.52 -12.92
CA TYR A 73 -1.91 3.73 -13.88
C TYR A 73 -2.33 2.25 -13.83
N TYR A 74 -2.34 1.65 -12.64
CA TYR A 74 -2.67 0.22 -12.52
C TYR A 74 -4.14 -0.09 -12.77
N CYS A 75 -5.07 0.77 -12.33
CA CYS A 75 -6.48 0.62 -12.65
C CYS A 75 -6.69 0.65 -14.16
N ASN A 76 -6.09 1.61 -14.88
CA ASN A 76 -6.14 1.64 -16.34
C ASN A 76 -5.48 0.41 -16.99
N TYR A 77 -4.35 -0.05 -16.45
CA TYR A 77 -3.69 -1.27 -16.91
C TYR A 77 -4.60 -2.50 -16.79
N PHE A 78 -5.20 -2.74 -15.62
CA PHE A 78 -6.09 -3.88 -15.39
C PHE A 78 -7.37 -3.81 -16.24
N LEU A 79 -7.95 -2.61 -16.40
CA LEU A 79 -9.09 -2.40 -17.29
C LEU A 79 -8.75 -2.73 -18.74
N SER A 80 -7.57 -2.31 -19.23
CA SER A 80 -7.11 -2.64 -20.58
C SER A 80 -6.94 -4.16 -20.78
N TYR A 81 -6.42 -4.87 -19.79
CA TYR A 81 -6.26 -6.32 -19.82
C TYR A 81 -7.61 -7.06 -19.85
N SER A 82 -8.60 -6.52 -19.12
CA SER A 82 -9.97 -7.05 -19.08
C SER A 82 -10.69 -6.94 -20.43
N ASN A 83 -10.55 -5.79 -21.09
CA ASN A 83 -11.18 -5.50 -22.38
C ASN A 83 -10.58 -6.27 -23.55
N ILE A 84 -9.32 -6.71 -23.46
CA ILE A 84 -8.70 -7.59 -24.47
C ILE A 84 -9.35 -8.99 -24.44
N ASN A 85 -9.81 -9.43 -23.27
CA ASN A 85 -10.38 -10.77 -23.10
C ASN A 85 -11.90 -10.81 -23.28
N ASN A 86 -12.61 -9.70 -23.07
CA ASN A 86 -14.06 -9.61 -23.20
C ASN A 86 -14.43 -8.54 -24.25
N ASN A 87 -14.94 -8.98 -25.41
CA ASN A 87 -15.43 -8.15 -26.52
C ASN A 87 -16.72 -7.35 -26.17
N GLU A 88 -16.84 -6.82 -24.95
CA GLU A 88 -17.97 -6.00 -24.53
C GLU A 88 -17.52 -4.57 -24.28
N LYS A 89 -17.87 -3.68 -25.22
CA LYS A 89 -17.85 -2.22 -25.04
C LYS A 89 -18.98 -1.81 -24.09
N ASN A 90 -18.89 -2.17 -22.82
CA ASN A 90 -19.76 -1.61 -21.79
C ASN A 90 -19.01 -0.46 -21.10
N ASN A 91 -19.71 0.66 -20.88
CA ASN A 91 -19.20 1.90 -20.26
C ASN A 91 -18.36 1.61 -19.01
N VAL A 92 -17.05 1.49 -19.17
CA VAL A 92 -16.13 1.30 -18.06
C VAL A 92 -15.99 2.67 -17.36
N PRO A 93 -16.28 2.77 -16.06
CA PRO A 93 -16.08 4.02 -15.34
C PRO A 93 -14.59 4.41 -15.42
N ILE A 94 -14.31 5.64 -15.82
CA ILE A 94 -12.94 6.20 -15.81
C ILE A 94 -12.51 6.34 -14.35
N ILE A 95 -11.69 5.39 -13.90
CA ILE A 95 -11.09 5.40 -12.56
C ILE A 95 -9.95 6.43 -12.55
N ASN A 96 -10.08 7.47 -11.74
CA ASN A 96 -9.07 8.52 -11.64
C ASN A 96 -9.08 9.14 -10.22
N CYS A 97 -8.22 8.62 -9.34
CA CYS A 97 -7.92 9.12 -8.01
C CYS A 97 -7.20 10.47 -8.02
N SER A 98 -6.54 10.84 -9.11
CA SER A 98 -5.82 12.12 -9.23
C SER A 98 -6.73 13.30 -9.62
N LYS A 99 -8.04 13.10 -9.75
CA LYS A 99 -9.00 14.20 -9.95
C LYS A 99 -9.03 15.08 -8.70
N SER A 100 -8.93 16.39 -8.89
CA SER A 100 -8.91 17.40 -7.81
C SER A 100 -10.17 17.38 -6.94
N ASN A 101 -11.31 16.96 -7.49
CA ASN A 101 -12.62 17.04 -6.81
C ASN A 101 -13.19 15.65 -6.48
N ILE A 102 -12.33 14.66 -6.25
CA ILE A 102 -12.78 13.32 -5.89
C ILE A 102 -13.34 13.32 -4.46
N SER A 103 -14.54 12.77 -4.28
CA SER A 103 -15.10 12.60 -2.94
C SER A 103 -14.39 11.48 -2.18
N ALA A 104 -14.40 11.53 -0.83
CA ALA A 104 -13.84 10.45 -0.01
C ALA A 104 -14.49 9.08 -0.30
N SER A 105 -15.79 9.07 -0.62
CA SER A 105 -16.49 7.84 -1.02
C SER A 105 -15.94 7.27 -2.32
N GLU A 106 -15.81 8.10 -3.37
CA GLU A 106 -15.27 7.66 -4.66
C GLU A 106 -13.81 7.20 -4.54
N ALA A 107 -12.98 7.94 -3.79
CA ALA A 107 -11.60 7.55 -3.55
C ALA A 107 -11.50 6.22 -2.79
N ALA A 108 -12.35 6.01 -1.79
CA ALA A 108 -12.44 4.77 -1.05
C ALA A 108 -12.91 3.60 -1.93
N ASP A 109 -13.93 3.80 -2.78
CA ASP A 109 -14.44 2.79 -3.71
C ASP A 109 -13.38 2.37 -4.73
N ILE A 110 -12.65 3.34 -5.30
CA ILE A 110 -11.53 3.05 -6.21
C ILE A 110 -10.42 2.30 -5.48
N THR A 111 -10.08 2.72 -4.27
CA THR A 111 -9.04 2.06 -3.47
C THR A 111 -9.43 0.63 -3.13
N CYS A 112 -10.68 0.40 -2.72
CA CYS A 112 -11.24 -0.92 -2.49
C CYS A 112 -11.13 -1.79 -3.76
N HIS A 113 -11.57 -1.27 -4.90
CA HIS A 113 -11.51 -1.95 -6.18
C HIS A 113 -10.07 -2.31 -6.57
N PHE A 114 -9.14 -1.36 -6.44
CA PHE A 114 -7.72 -1.58 -6.71
C PHE A 114 -7.13 -2.69 -5.85
N ASN A 115 -7.37 -2.71 -4.54
CA ASN A 115 -6.85 -3.75 -3.66
C ASN A 115 -7.41 -5.14 -3.99
N VAL A 116 -8.68 -5.23 -4.39
CA VAL A 116 -9.28 -6.49 -4.86
C VAL A 116 -8.62 -6.97 -6.16
N MET A 117 -8.40 -6.06 -7.12
CA MET A 117 -7.68 -6.40 -8.36
C MET A 117 -6.25 -6.87 -8.07
N LEU A 118 -5.54 -6.15 -7.21
CA LEU A 118 -4.16 -6.48 -6.82
C LEU A 118 -4.09 -7.84 -6.14
N TYR A 119 -5.00 -8.12 -5.20
CA TYR A 119 -5.08 -9.42 -4.53
C TYR A 119 -5.33 -10.55 -5.53
N ASN A 120 -6.31 -10.40 -6.42
CA ASN A 120 -6.60 -11.41 -7.44
C ASN A 120 -5.40 -11.66 -8.37
N TYR A 121 -4.70 -10.59 -8.76
CA TYR A 121 -3.49 -10.68 -9.57
C TYR A 121 -2.37 -11.44 -8.85
N GLN A 122 -2.13 -11.15 -7.57
CA GLN A 122 -1.17 -11.87 -6.74
C GLN A 122 -1.50 -13.36 -6.62
N GLN A 123 -2.77 -13.70 -6.39
CA GLN A 123 -3.22 -15.09 -6.33
C GLN A 123 -3.00 -15.82 -7.66
N GLN A 124 -3.26 -15.15 -8.79
CA GLN A 124 -2.99 -15.72 -10.11
C GLN A 124 -1.50 -15.99 -10.34
N LEU A 125 -0.62 -15.05 -9.96
CA LEU A 125 0.83 -15.24 -10.05
C LEU A 125 1.30 -16.40 -9.16
N TYR A 126 0.81 -16.48 -7.93
CA TYR A 126 1.12 -17.57 -7.02
C TYR A 126 0.78 -18.94 -7.63
N ASN A 127 -0.42 -19.07 -8.21
CA ASN A 127 -0.86 -20.29 -8.89
C ASN A 127 0.04 -20.65 -10.08
N ILE A 128 0.43 -19.67 -10.91
CA ILE A 128 1.32 -19.88 -12.06
C ILE A 128 2.70 -20.37 -11.58
N ILE A 129 3.25 -19.76 -10.53
CA ILE A 129 4.57 -20.14 -9.98
C ILE A 129 4.51 -21.56 -9.43
N TYR A 130 3.48 -21.87 -8.64
CA TYR A 130 3.31 -23.20 -8.04
C TYR A 130 3.15 -24.30 -9.10
N GLN A 131 2.36 -24.04 -10.14
CA GLN A 131 2.17 -24.96 -11.25
C GLN A 131 3.48 -25.16 -12.03
N SER A 132 4.25 -24.09 -12.24
CA SER A 132 5.55 -24.12 -12.93
C SER A 132 6.60 -24.94 -12.16
N GLN A 133 6.65 -24.81 -10.83
CA GLN A 133 7.54 -25.63 -9.98
C GLN A 133 7.16 -27.10 -10.02
N SER A 134 5.86 -27.42 -9.98
CA SER A 134 5.36 -28.80 -10.04
C SER A 134 5.73 -29.48 -11.36
N GLN A 135 5.64 -28.75 -12.48
CA GLN A 135 6.06 -29.26 -13.79
C GLN A 135 7.58 -29.48 -13.88
N GLN A 136 8.40 -28.58 -13.31
CA GLN A 136 9.85 -28.76 -13.28
C GLN A 136 10.27 -30.00 -12.47
N GLN A 137 9.60 -30.30 -11.35
CA GLN A 137 9.89 -31.51 -10.57
C GLN A 137 9.55 -32.80 -11.35
N GLN A 138 8.44 -32.82 -12.09
CA GLN A 138 8.10 -33.99 -12.94
C GLN A 138 9.12 -34.20 -14.07
N GLN A 139 9.61 -33.13 -14.72
CA GLN A 139 10.65 -33.26 -15.73
C GLN A 139 11.99 -33.78 -15.17
N GLN A 140 12.38 -33.36 -13.96
CA GLN A 140 13.59 -33.88 -13.32
C GLN A 140 13.48 -35.38 -12.96
N GLN A 141 12.31 -35.84 -12.49
CA GLN A 141 12.09 -37.28 -12.23
C GLN A 141 12.14 -38.12 -13.51
N GLN A 142 11.57 -37.64 -14.62
CA GLN A 142 11.66 -38.35 -15.91
C GLN A 142 13.10 -38.43 -16.43
N GLN A 143 13.90 -37.36 -16.28
CA GLN A 143 15.32 -37.40 -16.67
C GLN A 143 16.14 -38.37 -15.82
N GLN A 144 15.88 -38.46 -14.51
CA GLN A 144 16.57 -39.46 -13.66
C GLN A 144 16.21 -40.90 -14.04
N GLN A 145 14.94 -41.19 -14.38
CA GLN A 145 14.56 -42.53 -14.86
C GLN A 145 15.21 -42.87 -16.21
N GLN A 146 15.33 -41.92 -17.14
CA GLN A 146 16.05 -42.16 -18.40
C GLN A 146 17.55 -42.39 -18.19
N GLN A 147 18.21 -41.67 -17.28
CA GLN A 147 19.62 -41.91 -16.97
C GLN A 147 19.85 -43.28 -16.31
N GLN A 148 18.95 -43.75 -15.42
CA GLN A 148 19.05 -45.10 -14.86
C GLN A 148 18.88 -46.19 -15.92
N GLN A 149 17.95 -46.02 -16.87
CA GLN A 149 17.82 -46.97 -17.98
C GLN A 149 19.06 -46.98 -18.89
N GLN A 150 19.67 -45.83 -19.18
CA GLN A 150 20.92 -45.78 -19.95
C GLN A 150 22.10 -46.43 -19.20
N GLN A 151 22.22 -46.25 -17.88
CA GLN A 151 23.26 -46.95 -17.11
C GLN A 151 23.07 -48.47 -17.08
N GLN A 152 21.83 -48.97 -16.99
CA GLN A 152 21.57 -50.40 -17.08
C GLN A 152 21.91 -50.97 -18.47
N GLN A 153 21.60 -50.25 -19.55
CA GLN A 153 22.01 -50.68 -20.89
C GLN A 153 23.54 -50.65 -21.07
N GLN A 154 24.24 -49.65 -20.52
CA GLN A 154 25.71 -49.64 -20.57
C GLN A 154 26.34 -50.77 -19.75
N GLN A 155 25.79 -51.14 -18.59
CA GLN A 155 26.29 -52.29 -17.83
C GLN A 155 26.06 -53.62 -18.57
N GLN A 156 24.93 -53.79 -19.26
CA GLN A 156 24.72 -54.98 -20.11
C GLN A 156 25.66 -54.99 -21.32
N GLN A 157 25.90 -53.84 -21.96
CA GLN A 157 26.89 -53.77 -23.05
C GLN A 157 28.32 -53.97 -22.56
N GLN A 158 28.71 -53.49 -21.37
CA GLN A 158 30.03 -53.77 -20.81
C GLN A 158 30.20 -55.24 -20.41
N GLN A 159 29.15 -55.92 -19.93
CA GLN A 159 29.23 -57.38 -19.72
C GLN A 159 29.35 -58.16 -21.03
N GLN A 160 28.70 -57.72 -22.11
CA GLN A 160 28.90 -58.33 -23.43
C GLN A 160 30.28 -58.00 -24.04
N ASN A 161 30.75 -56.76 -23.95
CA ASN A 161 32.05 -56.35 -24.49
C ASN A 161 33.23 -56.87 -23.67
N SER A 162 33.06 -57.19 -22.39
CA SER A 162 34.11 -57.83 -21.58
C SER A 162 34.42 -59.28 -22.02
N GLN A 163 33.58 -59.89 -22.88
CA GLN A 163 33.91 -61.14 -23.56
C GLN A 163 34.48 -60.96 -24.98
N GLN A 164 34.46 -59.75 -25.56
CA GLN A 164 34.88 -59.51 -26.95
C GLN A 164 36.03 -58.51 -27.14
N GLN A 165 36.51 -57.82 -26.10
CA GLN A 165 37.65 -56.90 -26.23
C GLN A 165 38.84 -57.29 -25.35
N GLN A 166 39.51 -58.38 -25.76
CA GLN A 166 40.97 -58.53 -25.64
C GLN A 166 41.70 -57.95 -26.88
N TYR A 167 41.02 -57.22 -27.77
CA TYR A 167 41.67 -56.60 -28.93
C TYR A 167 41.12 -55.20 -29.24
N LEU A 168 42.10 -54.27 -29.32
CA LEU A 168 42.14 -52.97 -29.99
C LEU A 168 41.68 -51.70 -29.26
N GLN A 169 42.66 -50.77 -29.19
CA GLN A 169 42.60 -49.39 -28.75
C GLN A 169 41.92 -48.45 -29.77
N GLN A 170 41.53 -47.27 -29.26
CA GLN A 170 41.79 -45.91 -29.78
C GLN A 170 40.70 -45.15 -30.58
N PHE A 171 40.63 -43.83 -30.27
CA PHE A 171 39.97 -42.68 -30.96
C PHE A 171 38.45 -42.53 -30.76
N THR A 172 37.80 -41.36 -30.55
CA THR A 172 38.05 -39.89 -30.60
C THR A 172 36.94 -39.14 -29.80
N PRO A 173 37.07 -37.85 -29.44
CA PRO A 173 35.99 -37.08 -28.77
C PRO A 173 35.11 -36.24 -29.73
N PRO A 174 33.81 -36.03 -29.46
CA PRO A 174 32.97 -35.09 -30.21
C PRO A 174 32.56 -33.81 -29.44
N ALA A 175 32.62 -32.70 -30.20
CA ALA A 175 31.80 -31.49 -30.30
C ALA A 175 30.97 -30.87 -29.13
N SER A 176 31.00 -29.54 -29.14
CA SER A 176 30.40 -28.50 -28.28
C SER A 176 28.86 -28.39 -28.28
N PRO A 177 28.25 -27.74 -27.27
CA PRO A 177 26.79 -27.56 -27.14
C PRO A 177 26.22 -26.32 -27.90
N PRO A 178 24.91 -26.33 -28.26
CA PRO A 178 24.21 -25.17 -28.82
C PRO A 178 23.70 -24.19 -27.76
N THR A 179 23.69 -22.92 -28.15
CA THR A 179 23.20 -21.72 -27.45
C THR A 179 21.68 -21.72 -27.25
N SER A 180 21.25 -21.36 -26.05
CA SER A 180 19.84 -21.08 -25.70
C SER A 180 19.41 -19.70 -26.23
N PRO A 181 18.15 -19.52 -26.68
CA PRO A 181 17.59 -18.19 -26.90
C PRO A 181 17.13 -17.59 -25.57
N THR A 182 17.77 -16.50 -25.16
CA THR A 182 17.34 -15.64 -24.06
C THR A 182 16.10 -14.85 -24.51
N PHE A 183 14.93 -15.23 -24.02
CA PHE A 183 13.68 -14.48 -24.18
C PHE A 183 13.64 -13.34 -23.13
N ASN A 184 14.27 -12.21 -23.44
CA ASN A 184 14.10 -10.98 -22.65
C ASN A 184 12.79 -10.31 -23.05
N LYS A 185 11.71 -10.61 -22.31
CA LYS A 185 10.51 -9.79 -22.31
C LYS A 185 10.81 -8.58 -21.43
N GLN A 186 11.07 -7.43 -22.06
CA GLN A 186 11.15 -6.13 -21.40
C GLN A 186 9.88 -5.92 -20.58
N LEU A 187 9.99 -6.02 -19.25
CA LEU A 187 9.07 -5.29 -18.38
C LEU A 187 9.34 -3.82 -18.65
N GLN A 188 8.35 -3.14 -19.22
CA GLN A 188 8.31 -1.68 -19.25
C GLN A 188 8.60 -1.17 -17.84
N SER A 189 9.57 -0.26 -17.76
CA SER A 189 9.97 0.44 -16.55
C SER A 189 8.73 1.00 -15.85
N SER A 190 8.37 0.37 -14.73
CA SER A 190 7.43 0.96 -13.79
C SER A 190 7.98 2.33 -13.38
N PRO A 191 7.13 3.37 -13.23
CA PRO A 191 7.59 4.62 -12.65
C PRO A 191 8.23 4.29 -11.30
N SER A 192 9.46 4.79 -11.09
CA SER A 192 10.12 4.73 -9.79
C SER A 192 9.25 5.54 -8.81
N THR A 193 8.41 4.85 -8.06
CA THR A 193 7.51 5.47 -7.08
C THR A 193 8.06 5.26 -5.68
N SER A 194 8.22 6.38 -4.97
CA SER A 194 8.44 6.39 -3.53
C SER A 194 7.23 5.73 -2.88
N THR A 195 7.37 4.47 -2.50
CA THR A 195 6.36 3.69 -1.78
C THR A 195 6.70 3.72 -0.31
N TYR A 196 5.72 4.01 0.53
CA TYR A 196 5.90 4.10 1.98
C TYR A 196 5.08 3.01 2.68
N TYR A 197 5.57 2.53 3.83
CA TYR A 197 4.96 1.43 4.57
C TYR A 197 4.83 1.79 6.05
N PHE A 198 3.63 1.59 6.62
CA PHE A 198 3.33 1.93 8.01
C PHE A 198 2.51 0.83 8.68
N TRP A 199 2.88 0.43 9.88
CA TRP A 199 2.03 -0.42 10.71
C TRP A 199 0.88 0.39 11.26
N SER A 200 -0.35 -0.01 10.93
CA SER A 200 -1.53 0.82 11.16
C SER A 200 -2.67 0.06 11.82
N HIS A 201 -3.47 0.80 12.59
CA HIS A 201 -4.63 0.28 13.30
C HIS A 201 -5.90 0.82 12.65
N THR A 202 -6.85 -0.08 12.35
CA THR A 202 -8.16 0.27 11.78
C THR A 202 -8.85 1.33 12.63
N LEU A 203 -8.80 1.16 13.95
CA LEU A 203 -9.47 2.05 14.90
C LEU A 203 -8.92 3.47 14.84
N VAL A 204 -7.60 3.66 14.79
CA VAL A 204 -6.97 4.99 14.69
C VAL A 204 -7.40 5.68 13.40
N LEU A 205 -7.28 4.97 12.27
CA LEU A 205 -7.52 5.55 10.94
C LEU A 205 -9.00 5.85 10.69
N ALA A 206 -9.90 4.89 10.92
CA ALA A 206 -11.31 5.01 10.56
C ALA A 206 -12.09 6.00 11.43
N THR A 207 -11.58 6.34 12.61
CA THR A 207 -12.28 7.23 13.55
C THR A 207 -11.98 8.71 13.31
N GLN A 208 -10.86 9.01 12.66
CA GLN A 208 -10.34 10.36 12.47
C GLN A 208 -10.29 10.80 10.99
N SER A 209 -10.58 9.90 10.05
CA SER A 209 -10.57 10.18 8.61
C SER A 209 -11.83 9.65 7.94
N GLY A 210 -12.55 10.54 7.24
CA GLY A 210 -13.70 10.18 6.44
C GLY A 210 -13.34 9.18 5.33
N PHE A 211 -12.18 9.35 4.68
CA PHE A 211 -11.68 8.41 3.68
C PHE A 211 -11.51 6.99 4.25
N PHE A 212 -10.78 6.84 5.37
CA PHE A 212 -10.56 5.53 5.96
C PHE A 212 -11.83 4.92 6.52
N ASN A 213 -12.76 5.73 7.00
CA ASN A 213 -14.08 5.28 7.43
C ASN A 213 -14.87 4.64 6.28
N GLN A 214 -14.88 5.28 5.11
CA GLN A 214 -15.53 4.72 3.93
C GLN A 214 -14.79 3.47 3.43
N LEU A 215 -13.45 3.51 3.37
CA LEU A 215 -12.63 2.41 2.83
C LEU A 215 -12.68 1.15 3.70
N LEU A 216 -12.56 1.31 5.01
CA LEU A 216 -12.56 0.19 5.96
C LEU A 216 -13.99 -0.23 6.33
N GLY A 217 -14.98 0.45 5.74
CA GLY A 217 -16.40 0.33 5.97
C GLY A 217 -16.85 1.02 7.27
N PRO A 218 -18.16 1.28 7.43
CA PRO A 218 -18.71 1.56 8.74
C PRO A 218 -18.27 0.40 9.63
N ILE A 219 -17.58 0.70 10.72
CA ILE A 219 -16.91 -0.27 11.60
C ILE A 219 -17.85 -1.42 12.07
N ASN A 220 -19.17 -1.26 11.89
CA ASN A 220 -20.23 -2.20 12.21
C ASN A 220 -20.66 -3.17 11.09
N ILE A 221 -20.21 -3.01 9.83
CA ILE A 221 -20.54 -3.95 8.75
C ILE A 221 -19.34 -4.90 8.55
N LEU A 222 -19.27 -5.89 9.44
CA LEU A 222 -18.32 -7.01 9.49
C LEU A 222 -18.42 -7.97 8.29
N GLY A 223 -18.41 -7.45 7.06
CA GLY A 223 -18.62 -8.25 5.85
C GLY A 223 -17.35 -8.65 5.11
N ASN A 224 -16.26 -7.88 5.17
CA ASN A 224 -15.18 -8.03 4.18
C ASN A 224 -13.74 -7.85 4.70
N ARG A 225 -13.47 -8.05 6.01
CA ARG A 225 -12.07 -8.12 6.49
C ARG A 225 -11.26 -9.22 5.80
N SER A 226 -11.92 -10.22 5.20
CA SER A 226 -11.29 -11.28 4.41
C SER A 226 -10.89 -10.86 2.98
N LYS A 227 -11.18 -9.62 2.54
CA LYS A 227 -10.87 -9.17 1.16
C LYS A 227 -9.50 -8.54 1.00
N TYR A 228 -8.87 -8.11 2.09
CA TYR A 228 -7.58 -7.45 2.03
C TYR A 228 -6.52 -8.34 2.68
N SER A 229 -5.37 -8.45 2.00
CA SER A 229 -4.20 -9.10 2.55
C SER A 229 -3.73 -8.39 3.83
N ASN A 230 -2.73 -8.95 4.53
CA ASN A 230 -2.03 -8.24 5.62
C ASN A 230 -1.47 -6.87 5.20
N ILE A 231 -1.49 -6.56 3.91
CA ILE A 231 -1.10 -5.28 3.31
C ILE A 231 -2.33 -4.61 2.69
N LEU A 232 -2.61 -3.37 3.09
CA LEU A 232 -3.62 -2.50 2.48
C LEU A 232 -2.91 -1.39 1.70
N THR A 233 -3.17 -1.27 0.39
CA THR A 233 -2.58 -0.19 -0.42
C THR A 233 -3.54 0.99 -0.53
N ILE A 234 -3.09 2.21 -0.25
CA ILE A 234 -3.91 3.42 -0.40
C ILE A 234 -3.24 4.46 -1.30
N PRO A 235 -4.03 5.23 -2.07
CA PRO A 235 -3.55 6.41 -2.78
C PRO A 235 -3.48 7.59 -1.81
N ILE A 236 -2.41 8.37 -1.89
CA ILE A 236 -2.27 9.68 -1.26
C ILE A 236 -1.67 10.64 -2.29
N PRO A 237 -2.17 11.89 -2.44
CA PRO A 237 -1.63 12.85 -3.40
C PRO A 237 -0.12 13.08 -3.23
N TYR A 238 0.32 13.30 -1.99
CA TYR A 238 1.72 13.54 -1.63
C TYR A 238 2.18 12.57 -0.53
N PRO A 239 2.55 11.32 -0.87
CA PRO A 239 2.94 10.30 0.10
C PRO A 239 4.13 10.72 0.98
N GLU A 240 5.01 11.60 0.49
CA GLU A 240 6.20 12.04 1.21
C GLU A 240 5.90 12.82 2.50
N VAL A 241 4.71 13.43 2.62
CA VAL A 241 4.26 14.14 3.83
C VAL A 241 3.19 13.38 4.59
N PHE A 242 2.96 12.11 4.27
CA PHE A 242 1.94 11.30 4.96
C PHE A 242 2.39 10.84 6.35
N GLU A 243 3.69 10.55 6.56
CA GLU A 243 4.17 10.06 7.86
C GLU A 243 3.90 11.05 9.01
N PRO A 244 4.15 12.38 8.87
CA PRO A 244 3.78 13.34 9.92
C PRO A 244 2.27 13.39 10.20
N ILE A 245 1.43 13.30 9.18
CA ILE A 245 -0.04 13.22 9.36
C ILE A 245 -0.38 11.97 10.15
N LEU A 246 0.17 10.82 9.76
CA LEU A 246 -0.06 9.57 10.46
C LEU A 246 0.44 9.64 11.90
N HIS A 247 1.59 10.27 12.16
CA HIS A 247 2.11 10.48 13.52
C HIS A 247 1.12 11.28 14.36
N TRP A 248 0.59 12.38 13.80
CA TRP A 248 -0.42 13.21 14.46
C TRP A 248 -1.69 12.40 14.76
N LEU A 249 -2.16 11.53 13.87
CA LEU A 249 -3.33 10.66 14.15
C LEU A 249 -3.12 9.72 15.36
N TYR A 250 -1.88 9.43 15.76
CA TYR A 250 -1.58 8.61 16.95
C TYR A 250 -1.28 9.42 18.20
N HIS A 251 -0.74 10.63 18.07
CA HIS A 251 -0.24 11.39 19.22
C HIS A 251 -1.06 12.64 19.52
N HIS A 252 -1.79 13.15 18.52
CA HIS A 252 -2.42 14.46 18.53
C HIS A 252 -1.52 15.57 19.09
N ASP A 253 -0.24 15.50 18.74
CA ASP A 253 0.74 16.50 19.09
C ASP A 253 0.67 17.62 18.04
N ASP A 254 -0.25 18.56 18.27
CA ASP A 254 -0.54 19.68 17.38
C ASP A 254 0.71 20.56 17.19
N ASP A 255 1.44 20.83 18.27
CA ASP A 255 2.67 21.63 18.26
C ASP A 255 3.75 20.95 17.41
N ALA A 256 3.95 19.63 17.58
CA ALA A 256 4.95 18.90 16.81
C ALA A 256 4.57 18.78 15.33
N TRP A 257 3.28 18.67 15.00
CA TRP A 257 2.86 18.66 13.60
C TRP A 257 3.02 20.04 12.97
N LEU A 258 2.60 21.11 13.65
CA LEU A 258 2.75 22.50 13.21
C LEU A 258 4.23 22.86 12.95
N ASP A 259 5.14 22.45 13.84
CA ASP A 259 6.60 22.68 13.70
C ASP A 259 7.21 22.02 12.44
N LEU A 260 6.52 21.04 11.82
CA LEU A 260 6.96 20.38 10.58
C LEU A 260 6.42 21.06 9.31
N ILE A 261 5.45 21.96 9.44
CA ILE A 261 4.84 22.65 8.32
C ILE A 261 5.74 23.81 7.89
N THR A 262 5.98 23.90 6.59
CA THR A 262 6.75 24.97 5.95
C THR A 262 5.98 25.49 4.74
N LEU A 263 6.29 26.70 4.28
CA LEU A 263 5.64 27.27 3.09
C LEU A 263 5.77 26.36 1.85
N GLU A 264 6.86 25.59 1.75
CA GLU A 264 7.10 24.67 0.63
C GLU A 264 6.22 23.41 0.71
N ASN A 265 6.03 22.85 1.91
CA ASN A 265 5.33 21.58 2.08
C ASN A 265 3.85 21.75 2.47
N PHE A 266 3.44 22.95 2.87
CA PHE A 266 2.08 23.25 3.31
C PHE A 266 1.01 22.87 2.28
N PRO A 267 1.13 23.20 0.97
CA PRO A 267 0.14 22.78 -0.03
C PRO A 267 -0.01 21.27 -0.12
N LYS A 268 1.06 20.52 0.17
CA LYS A 268 1.06 19.06 0.18
C LYS A 268 0.31 18.51 1.40
N PHE A 269 0.52 19.12 2.57
CA PHE A 269 -0.24 18.78 3.78
C PHE A 269 -1.72 19.06 3.57
N TYR A 270 -2.07 20.26 3.10
CA TYR A 270 -3.45 20.65 2.82
C TYR A 270 -4.14 19.68 1.86
N ALA A 271 -3.49 19.35 0.74
CA ALA A 271 -4.02 18.39 -0.23
C ALA A 271 -4.26 17.00 0.37
N ASN A 272 -3.34 16.51 1.20
CA ASN A 272 -3.51 15.21 1.86
C ASN A 272 -4.61 15.24 2.93
N VAL A 273 -4.69 16.31 3.74
CA VAL A 273 -5.73 16.51 4.77
C VAL A 273 -7.11 16.54 4.13
N SER A 274 -7.24 17.29 3.03
CA SER A 274 -8.47 17.34 2.23
C SER A 274 -8.81 16.00 1.58
N PHE A 275 -7.83 15.32 0.98
CA PHE A 275 -8.03 14.01 0.37
C PHE A 275 -8.50 12.95 1.38
N LEU A 276 -7.87 12.93 2.56
CA LEU A 276 -8.22 12.03 3.65
C LEU A 276 -9.53 12.39 4.35
N LYS A 277 -10.08 13.59 4.08
CA LYS A 277 -11.22 14.18 4.78
C LYS A 277 -11.04 14.03 6.30
N LEU A 278 -9.95 14.59 6.82
CA LEU A 278 -9.70 14.62 8.26
C LEU A 278 -10.68 15.57 8.96
N GLY A 279 -10.80 15.42 10.29
CA GLY A 279 -11.64 16.26 11.13
C GLY A 279 -11.21 17.73 11.16
N ARG A 280 -12.09 18.58 11.71
CA ARG A 280 -11.86 20.03 11.86
C ARG A 280 -10.56 20.33 12.61
N GLU A 281 -10.19 19.48 13.55
CA GLU A 281 -8.97 19.58 14.35
C GLU A 281 -7.71 19.64 13.46
N ALA A 282 -7.70 18.91 12.34
CA ALA A 282 -6.58 18.96 11.41
C ALA A 282 -6.54 20.29 10.63
N TYR A 283 -7.71 20.85 10.30
CA TYR A 283 -7.82 22.14 9.63
C TYR A 283 -7.46 23.29 10.56
N ASP A 284 -7.83 23.22 11.85
CA ASP A 284 -7.47 24.23 12.85
C ASP A 284 -5.94 24.41 12.95
N ILE A 285 -5.16 23.33 12.78
CA ILE A 285 -3.69 23.38 12.77
C ILE A 285 -3.16 24.03 11.47
N LEU A 286 -3.78 23.72 10.32
CA LEU A 286 -3.43 24.35 9.04
C LEU A 286 -3.77 25.84 9.07
N ASP A 287 -4.90 26.22 9.64
CA ASP A 287 -5.33 27.60 9.80
C ASP A 287 -4.38 28.37 10.74
N ALA A 288 -3.94 27.75 11.84
CA ALA A 288 -2.93 28.34 12.72
C ALA A 288 -1.60 28.62 12.01
N PHE A 289 -1.18 27.75 11.07
CA PHE A 289 0.00 28.01 10.23
C PHE A 289 -0.21 29.20 9.29
N ILE A 290 -1.39 29.33 8.68
CA ILE A 290 -1.73 30.46 7.81
C ILE A 290 -1.67 31.76 8.62
N GLU A 291 -2.29 31.79 9.80
CA GLU A 291 -2.26 32.95 10.69
C GLU A 291 -0.82 33.35 11.06
N GLU A 292 0.06 32.39 11.39
CA GLU A 292 1.47 32.67 11.69
C GLU A 292 2.23 33.21 10.48
N ALA A 293 1.97 32.69 9.27
CA ALA A 293 2.57 33.18 8.04
C ALA A 293 2.13 34.62 7.70
N GLU A 294 0.84 34.92 7.86
CA GLU A 294 0.28 36.26 7.66
C GLU A 294 0.86 37.28 8.66
N GLU A 295 1.01 36.90 9.93
CA GLU A 295 1.67 37.73 10.95
C GLU A 295 3.14 38.05 10.59
N MET A 296 3.81 37.14 9.87
CA MET A 296 5.17 37.34 9.34
C MET A 296 5.20 38.12 8.02
N GLY A 297 4.05 38.54 7.49
CA GLY A 297 3.92 39.29 6.24
C GLY A 297 4.08 38.43 4.98
N VAL A 298 3.85 37.11 5.09
CA VAL A 298 3.83 36.19 3.96
C VAL A 298 2.38 35.93 3.56
N ASP A 299 2.00 36.31 2.35
CA ASP A 299 0.68 36.00 1.78
C ASP A 299 0.71 34.60 1.15
N ILE A 300 -0.13 33.70 1.66
CA ILE A 300 -0.27 32.33 1.12
C ILE A 300 -1.39 32.39 0.07
N ASP A 301 -1.02 32.66 -1.18
CA ASP A 301 -1.99 32.69 -2.27
C ASP A 301 -2.46 31.27 -2.63
N PHE A 302 -3.68 30.93 -2.24
CA PHE A 302 -4.34 29.67 -2.56
C PHE A 302 -4.96 29.74 -3.96
N ASP A 303 -4.13 29.59 -4.98
CA ASP A 303 -4.65 29.35 -6.33
C ASP A 303 -5.27 27.92 -6.38
N GLY A 304 -6.52 27.78 -5.93
CA GLY A 304 -7.42 26.72 -6.39
C GLY A 304 -8.05 25.75 -5.39
N ILE A 305 -8.05 25.96 -4.07
CA ILE A 305 -8.78 25.06 -3.14
C ILE A 305 -9.60 25.84 -2.11
N VAL A 306 -10.66 26.50 -2.59
CA VAL A 306 -11.77 26.93 -1.74
C VAL A 306 -12.89 25.90 -1.91
N GLU A 307 -12.90 24.84 -1.10
CA GLU A 307 -14.15 24.11 -0.85
C GLU A 307 -14.98 24.99 0.08
N THR A 308 -15.95 25.70 -0.48
CA THR A 308 -17.04 26.34 0.26
C THR A 308 -17.74 25.28 1.12
N TYR A 309 -17.75 25.51 2.43
CA TYR A 309 -18.49 24.76 3.46
C TYR A 309 -19.96 24.47 3.08
#